data_AF-A0A944BPM4-F1
#
_entry.id   AF-A0A944BPM4-F1
#
_cell.length_a   1.000
_cell.length_b   1.000
_cell.length_c   1.000
_cell.angle_alpha   90.00
_cell.angle_beta   90.00
_cell.angle_gamma   90.00
#
_symmetry.space_group_name_H-M   'P 1'
#
loop_
_entity.id
_entity.type
_entity.pdbx_description
1 polymer ?
#
loop_
_entity_poly.entity_id
_entity_poly.type
_entity_poly.pdbx_seq_one_letter_code
_entity_poly.pdbx_strand_id
1 'polypeptide(L)'
;MTYAEKITYLTGNFIELAQFCLKNACRLVSLINRKEETKLDAGACFSLAEAEAKKKVEEYTFQGSEKILEDLKDKGLPIKIFDKLSFILKKRDYVVSRFYLDNASQIATEQVVVYVSKINELQEYCDAALKLNQVLAKECDKQY
;
A
#
# COMPACT_ATOMS: atom_id res chain seq x y z
N MET A 1 -13.22 21.88 8.41
CA MET A 1 -13.27 20.49 7.94
C MET A 1 -14.18 19.71 8.87
N THR A 2 -15.28 19.15 8.34
CA THR A 2 -16.21 18.30 9.09
C THR A 2 -15.61 16.93 9.36
N TYR A 3 -16.22 16.14 10.25
CA TYR A 3 -15.80 14.77 10.50
C TYR A 3 -15.87 13.90 9.24
N ALA A 4 -16.94 14.04 8.46
CA ALA A 4 -17.11 13.34 7.19
C ALA A 4 -16.01 13.72 6.18
N GLU A 5 -15.73 15.02 6.02
CA GLU A 5 -14.64 15.49 5.15
C GLU A 5 -13.28 14.93 5.58
N LYS A 6 -13.00 14.89 6.89
CA LYS A 6 -11.75 14.36 7.42
C LYS A 6 -11.63 12.85 7.21
N ILE A 7 -12.71 12.10 7.38
CA ILE A 7 -12.76 10.65 7.11
C ILE A 7 -12.54 10.37 5.63
N THR A 8 -13.20 11.11 4.73
CA THR A 8 -13.02 10.99 3.28
C THR A 8 -11.58 11.30 2.87
N TYR A 9 -11.01 12.38 3.40
CA TYR A 9 -9.63 12.76 3.15
C TYR A 9 -8.64 11.68 3.59
N LEU A 10 -8.75 11.21 4.84
CA LEU A 10 -7.86 10.18 5.38
C LEU A 10 -8.02 8.84 4.65
N THR A 11 -9.24 8.51 4.21
CA THR A 11 -9.52 7.33 3.39
C THR A 11 -8.79 7.40 2.06
N GLY A 12 -8.92 8.53 1.34
CA GLY A 12 -8.20 8.75 0.08
C GLY A 12 -6.68 8.70 0.26
N ASN A 13 -6.16 9.39 1.27
CA ASN A 13 -4.74 9.40 1.61
C ASN A 13 -4.20 7.99 1.93
N PHE A 14 -4.97 7.20 2.71
CA PHE A 14 -4.57 5.83 3.02
C PHE A 14 -4.54 4.93 1.77
N ILE A 15 -5.53 5.06 0.86
CA ILE A 15 -5.55 4.30 -0.39
C ILE A 15 -4.34 4.64 -1.26
N GLU A 16 -4.01 5.93 -1.39
CA GLU A 16 -2.83 6.39 -2.12
C GLU A 16 -1.53 5.87 -1.51
N LEU A 17 -1.36 5.99 -0.18
CA LEU A 17 -0.19 5.46 0.52
C LEU A 17 -0.07 3.94 0.39
N ALA A 18 -1.18 3.20 0.39
CA ALA A 18 -1.19 1.76 0.16
C ALA A 18 -0.73 1.41 -1.26
N GLN A 19 -1.13 2.19 -2.28
CA GLN A 19 -0.64 2.03 -3.65
C GLN A 19 0.87 2.31 -3.76
N PHE A 20 1.39 3.33 -3.06
CA PHE A 20 2.83 3.57 -3.01
C PHE A 20 3.60 2.43 -2.34
N CYS A 21 3.09 1.89 -1.24
CA CYS A 21 3.67 0.71 -0.60
C CYS A 21 3.71 -0.48 -1.57
N LEU A 22 2.61 -0.75 -2.28
CA LEU A 22 2.55 -1.83 -3.25
C LEU A 22 3.54 -1.63 -4.40
N LYS A 23 3.60 -0.43 -4.97
CA LYS A 23 4.56 -0.11 -6.04
C LYS A 23 5.99 -0.32 -5.59
N ASN A 24 6.36 0.18 -4.42
CA ASN A 24 7.73 0.06 -3.92
C ASN A 24 8.06 -1.40 -3.52
N ALA A 25 7.09 -2.19 -3.07
CA ALA A 25 7.28 -3.63 -2.87
C ALA A 25 7.53 -4.36 -4.20
N CYS A 26 6.73 -4.09 -5.24
CA CYS A 26 6.95 -4.66 -6.58
C CYS A 26 8.31 -4.25 -7.16
N ARG A 27 8.71 -2.99 -6.95
CA ARG A 27 10.01 -2.48 -7.38
C ARG A 27 11.15 -3.20 -6.67
N LEU A 28 11.06 -3.36 -5.36
CA LEU A 28 12.06 -4.08 -4.57
C LEU A 28 12.21 -5.52 -5.05
N VAL A 29 11.10 -6.21 -5.30
CA VAL A 29 11.12 -7.57 -5.89
C VAL A 29 11.82 -7.58 -7.24
N SER A 30 11.52 -6.64 -8.14
CA SER A 30 12.18 -6.56 -9.45
C SER A 30 13.69 -6.30 -9.32
N LEU A 31 14.09 -5.42 -8.39
CA LEU A 31 15.51 -5.14 -8.11
C LEU A 31 16.24 -6.37 -7.57
N ILE A 32 15.61 -7.12 -6.66
CA ILE A 32 16.18 -8.36 -6.10
C ILE A 32 16.42 -9.38 -7.22
N ASN A 33 15.40 -9.66 -8.05
CA ASN A 33 15.52 -10.61 -9.15
C ASN A 33 16.61 -10.22 -10.15
N ARG A 34 16.71 -8.93 -10.50
CA ARG A 34 17.69 -8.44 -11.49
C ARG A 34 19.13 -8.47 -10.98
N LYS A 35 19.33 -8.29 -9.68
CA LYS A 35 20.66 -8.42 -9.05
C LYS A 35 21.21 -9.85 -9.19
N GLU A 36 20.33 -10.84 -9.25
CA GLU A 36 20.69 -12.25 -9.46
C GLU A 36 20.97 -12.56 -10.95
N GLU A 37 20.36 -11.82 -11.88
CA GLU A 37 20.36 -12.14 -13.31
C GLU A 37 21.37 -11.35 -14.17
N THR A 38 21.82 -10.15 -13.79
CA THR A 38 22.60 -9.31 -14.73
C THR A 38 23.58 -8.31 -14.10
N LYS A 39 24.78 -8.17 -14.70
CA LYS A 39 25.71 -7.04 -14.48
C LYS A 39 25.28 -5.81 -15.31
N LEU A 40 24.09 -5.28 -15.06
CA LEU A 40 23.65 -4.02 -15.67
C LEU A 40 24.19 -2.82 -14.89
N ASP A 41 24.27 -1.66 -15.55
CA ASP A 41 24.45 -0.38 -14.87
C ASP A 41 23.27 -0.13 -13.92
N ALA A 42 23.55 0.47 -12.76
CA ALA A 42 22.58 0.69 -11.69
C ALA A 42 21.39 1.55 -12.17
N GLY A 43 21.63 2.55 -13.03
CA GLY A 43 20.60 3.45 -13.56
C GLY A 43 19.59 2.75 -14.49
N ALA A 44 20.08 1.88 -15.38
CA ALA A 44 19.23 1.04 -16.22
C ALA A 44 18.43 0.03 -15.39
N CYS A 45 19.04 -0.55 -14.34
CA CYS A 45 18.37 -1.50 -13.45
C CYS A 45 17.17 -0.87 -12.73
N PHE A 46 17.36 0.34 -12.17
CA PHE A 46 16.29 1.08 -11.49
C PHE A 46 15.14 1.42 -12.43
N SER A 47 15.45 1.92 -13.63
CA SER A 47 14.44 2.34 -14.61
C SER A 47 13.55 1.18 -15.06
N LEU A 48 14.16 0.00 -15.28
CA LEU A 48 13.43 -1.21 -15.63
C LEU A 48 12.58 -1.73 -14.46
N ALA A 49 13.11 -1.68 -13.24
CA ALA A 49 12.38 -2.08 -12.04
C ALA A 49 11.17 -1.16 -11.76
N GLU A 50 11.30 0.15 -11.99
CA GLU A 50 10.18 1.10 -11.86
C GLU A 50 9.10 0.84 -12.93
N ALA A 51 9.49 0.54 -14.18
CA ALA A 51 8.55 0.21 -15.24
C ALA A 51 7.78 -1.09 -14.94
N GLU A 52 8.48 -2.12 -14.47
CA GLU A 52 7.87 -3.40 -14.08
C GLU A 52 6.93 -3.23 -12.88
N ALA A 53 7.35 -2.45 -11.89
CA ALA A 53 6.53 -2.15 -10.72
C ALA A 53 5.22 -1.44 -11.10
N LYS A 54 5.28 -0.45 -11.99
CA LYS A 54 4.08 0.23 -12.51
C LYS A 54 3.14 -0.74 -13.20
N LYS A 55 3.67 -1.59 -14.09
CA LYS A 55 2.88 -2.60 -14.80
C LYS A 55 2.20 -3.57 -13.83
N LYS A 56 2.92 -4.08 -12.83
CA LYS A 56 2.33 -4.97 -11.80
C LYS A 56 1.24 -4.28 -10.98
N VAL A 57 1.44 -3.01 -10.61
CA VAL A 57 0.40 -2.24 -9.91
C VAL A 57 -0.85 -2.11 -10.78
N GLU A 58 -0.70 -1.86 -12.08
CA GLU A 58 -1.82 -1.82 -13.04
C GLU A 58 -2.56 -3.17 -13.09
N GLU A 59 -1.81 -4.29 -13.16
CA GLU A 59 -2.38 -5.65 -13.12
C GLU A 59 -3.12 -5.96 -11.81
N TYR A 60 -2.69 -5.36 -10.70
CA TYR A 60 -3.31 -5.50 -9.39
C TYR A 60 -4.47 -4.53 -9.11
N THR A 61 -4.78 -3.59 -10.00
CA THR A 61 -5.78 -2.51 -9.78
C THR A 61 -7.13 -3.04 -9.29
N PHE A 62 -7.54 -4.21 -9.76
CA PHE A 62 -8.82 -4.85 -9.42
C PHE A 62 -8.67 -6.11 -8.56
N GLN A 63 -7.49 -6.34 -7.98
CA GLN A 63 -7.21 -7.53 -7.20
C GLN A 63 -7.30 -7.25 -5.69
N GLY A 64 -7.94 -8.18 -4.99
CA GLY A 64 -7.94 -8.23 -3.53
C GLY A 64 -6.55 -8.52 -2.97
N SER A 65 -6.33 -8.12 -1.72
CA SER A 65 -5.07 -8.28 -1.01
C SER A 65 -4.57 -9.72 -1.00
N GLU A 66 -5.45 -10.71 -0.91
CA GLU A 66 -5.08 -12.13 -0.91
C GLU A 66 -4.30 -12.53 -2.17
N LYS A 67 -4.83 -12.22 -3.35
CA LYS A 67 -4.18 -12.53 -4.64
C LYS A 67 -2.85 -11.82 -4.80
N ILE A 68 -2.80 -10.54 -4.40
CA ILE A 68 -1.58 -9.73 -4.45
C ILE A 68 -0.50 -10.32 -3.52
N LEU A 69 -0.89 -10.70 -2.30
CA LEU A 69 0.02 -11.26 -1.33
C LEU A 69 0.51 -12.66 -1.71
N GLU A 70 -0.34 -13.47 -2.33
CA GLU A 70 0.04 -14.76 -2.88
C GLU A 70 1.09 -14.59 -3.98
N ASP A 71 0.88 -13.65 -4.90
CA ASP A 71 1.86 -13.38 -5.95
C ASP A 71 3.17 -12.78 -5.42
N LEU A 72 3.15 -11.99 -4.34
CA LEU A 72 4.37 -11.44 -3.74
C LEU A 72 5.07 -12.39 -2.75
N LYS A 73 4.43 -13.50 -2.41
CA LYS A 73 4.97 -14.46 -1.45
C LYS A 73 6.24 -15.08 -2.01
N ASP A 74 7.25 -15.25 -1.15
CA ASP A 74 8.52 -15.92 -1.46
C ASP A 74 9.35 -15.25 -2.59
N LYS A 75 8.98 -14.06 -3.07
CA LYS A 75 9.73 -13.27 -4.07
C LYS A 75 10.86 -12.41 -3.47
N GLY A 76 11.48 -12.88 -2.39
CA GLY A 76 12.64 -12.23 -1.77
C GLY A 76 12.36 -11.05 -0.84
N LEU A 77 11.09 -10.66 -0.63
CA LEU A 77 10.75 -9.63 0.37
C LEU A 77 11.09 -10.11 1.79
N PRO A 78 11.76 -9.29 2.62
CA PRO A 78 11.96 -9.62 4.03
C PRO A 78 10.62 -9.86 4.73
N ILE A 79 10.53 -10.92 5.55
CA ILE A 79 9.28 -11.33 6.25
C ILE A 79 8.63 -10.14 6.98
N LYS A 80 9.43 -9.33 7.70
CA LYS A 80 8.92 -8.15 8.40
C LYS A 80 8.29 -7.09 7.49
N ILE A 81 8.76 -6.97 6.25
CA ILE A 81 8.19 -6.05 5.25
C ILE A 81 6.92 -6.67 4.67
N PHE A 82 6.95 -7.97 4.37
CA PHE A 82 5.79 -8.71 3.86
C PHE A 82 4.62 -8.68 4.85
N ASP A 83 4.85 -8.90 6.15
CA ASP A 83 3.81 -8.86 7.18
C ASP A 83 3.16 -7.47 7.29
N LYS A 84 3.98 -6.42 7.24
CA LYS A 84 3.48 -5.04 7.25
C LYS A 84 2.71 -4.72 5.97
N LEU A 85 3.19 -5.16 4.82
CA LEU A 85 2.49 -5.02 3.55
C LEU A 85 1.14 -5.75 3.58
N SER A 86 1.10 -6.96 4.16
CA SER A 86 -0.12 -7.73 4.36
C SER A 86 -1.13 -6.98 5.19
N PHE A 87 -0.70 -6.39 6.30
CA PHE A 87 -1.55 -5.53 7.11
C PHE A 87 -2.13 -4.37 6.29
N ILE A 88 -1.28 -3.61 5.58
CA ILE A 88 -1.72 -2.45 4.80
C ILE A 88 -2.71 -2.85 3.70
N LEU A 89 -2.44 -3.92 2.94
CA LEU A 89 -3.32 -4.35 1.85
C LEU A 89 -4.66 -4.88 2.38
N LYS A 90 -4.67 -5.63 3.48
CA LYS A 90 -5.93 -6.08 4.10
C LYS A 90 -6.74 -4.90 4.64
N LYS A 91 -6.08 -3.89 5.20
CA LYS A 91 -6.75 -2.67 5.65
C LYS A 91 -7.26 -1.82 4.49
N ARG A 92 -6.56 -1.79 3.36
CA ARG A 92 -7.06 -1.19 2.10
C ARG A 92 -8.37 -1.84 1.69
N ASP A 93 -8.43 -3.17 1.64
CA ASP A 93 -9.66 -3.89 1.27
C ASP A 93 -10.80 -3.63 2.27
N TYR A 94 -10.49 -3.60 3.57
CA TYR A 94 -11.46 -3.22 4.60
C TYR A 94 -12.02 -1.82 4.40
N VAL A 95 -11.16 -0.83 4.16
CA VAL A 95 -11.58 0.57 3.96
C VAL A 95 -12.40 0.71 2.67
N VAL A 96 -11.98 0.08 1.57
CA VAL A 96 -12.72 0.06 0.30
C VAL A 96 -14.10 -0.54 0.50
N SER A 97 -14.21 -1.74 1.09
CA SER A 97 -15.50 -2.39 1.31
C SER A 97 -16.45 -1.58 2.21
N ARG A 98 -15.95 -0.96 3.29
CA ARG A 98 -16.73 -0.11 4.21
C ARG A 98 -17.16 1.20 3.56
N PHE A 99 -16.28 1.87 2.82
CA PHE A 99 -16.56 3.16 2.20
C PHE A 99 -17.68 3.05 1.14
N TYR A 100 -17.77 1.94 0.41
CA TYR A 100 -18.87 1.71 -0.54
C TYR A 100 -20.18 1.31 0.15
N LEU A 101 -20.14 0.68 1.33
CA LEU A 101 -21.34 0.30 2.09
C LEU A 101 -21.92 1.49 2.87
N ASP A 102 -21.08 2.30 3.52
CA ASP A 102 -21.52 3.40 4.40
C ASP A 102 -21.98 4.64 3.61
N ASN A 103 -21.47 4.87 2.39
CA ASN A 103 -21.96 5.97 1.52
C ASN A 103 -23.34 5.70 0.89
N ALA A 104 -23.85 4.46 0.96
CA ALA A 104 -25.15 4.08 0.40
C ALA A 104 -26.30 4.23 1.41
N SER A 105 -26.02 4.17 2.72
CA SER A 105 -27.01 4.48 3.75
C SER A 105 -26.84 5.93 4.20
N GLN A 106 -27.90 6.74 4.08
CA GLN A 106 -27.95 8.06 4.74
C GLN A 106 -27.47 7.91 6.18
N ILE A 107 -26.32 8.53 6.46
CA ILE A 107 -25.54 8.36 7.68
C ILE A 107 -26.45 8.63 8.88
N ALA A 108 -26.84 7.54 9.53
CA ALA A 108 -27.60 7.58 10.77
C ALA A 108 -26.77 8.36 11.81
N THR A 109 -27.47 9.04 12.70
CA THR A 109 -26.95 9.96 13.72
C THR A 109 -25.94 9.28 14.67
N GLU A 110 -24.70 9.09 14.22
CA GLU A 110 -23.62 8.54 15.04
C GLU A 110 -23.06 9.59 16.00
N GLN A 111 -22.79 9.19 17.25
CA GLN A 111 -22.22 10.06 18.27
C GLN A 111 -20.80 10.50 17.87
N VAL A 112 -20.44 11.75 18.15
CA VAL A 112 -19.12 12.37 17.85
C VAL A 112 -17.92 11.47 18.19
N VAL A 113 -18.02 10.67 19.26
CA VAL A 113 -16.99 9.72 19.70
C VAL A 113 -16.65 8.68 18.63
N VAL A 114 -17.66 8.19 17.89
CA VAL A 114 -17.48 7.19 16.82
C VAL A 114 -16.66 7.79 15.67
N TYR A 115 -16.98 9.02 15.26
CA TYR A 115 -16.23 9.71 14.22
C TYR A 115 -14.78 10.00 14.63
N VAL A 116 -14.56 10.44 15.86
CA VAL A 116 -13.20 10.67 16.40
C VAL A 116 -12.40 9.37 16.42
N SER A 117 -13.02 8.27 16.87
CA SER A 117 -12.38 6.95 16.84
C SER A 117 -12.03 6.53 15.42
N LYS A 118 -12.92 6.76 14.44
CA LYS A 118 -12.68 6.40 13.04
C LYS A 118 -11.54 7.21 12.41
N ILE A 119 -11.47 8.49 12.73
CA ILE A 119 -10.38 9.37 12.30
C ILE A 119 -9.06 8.91 12.88
N ASN A 120 -9.01 8.55 14.15
CA ASN A 120 -7.79 8.04 14.78
C ASN A 120 -7.36 6.72 14.13
N GLU A 121 -8.29 5.79 13.89
CA GLU A 121 -8.02 4.54 13.18
C GLU A 121 -7.41 4.79 11.79
N LEU A 122 -8.04 5.67 10.99
CA LEU A 122 -7.55 6.00 9.65
C LEU A 122 -6.19 6.72 9.69
N GLN A 123 -5.95 7.55 10.70
CA GLN A 123 -4.66 8.20 10.90
C GLN A 123 -3.57 7.16 11.21
N GLU A 124 -3.85 6.18 12.08
CA GLU A 124 -2.92 5.09 12.37
C GLU A 124 -2.59 4.27 11.12
N TYR A 125 -3.58 4.03 10.24
CA TYR A 125 -3.36 3.36 8.96
C TYR A 125 -2.47 4.18 8.02
N CYS A 126 -2.71 5.50 7.91
CA CYS A 126 -1.85 6.41 7.15
C CYS A 126 -0.41 6.38 7.67
N ASP A 127 -0.23 6.48 8.99
CA ASP A 127 1.09 6.51 9.62
C ASP A 127 1.84 5.18 9.41
N ALA A 128 1.14 4.05 9.50
CA ALA A 128 1.70 2.74 9.24
C ALA A 128 2.13 2.59 7.76
N ALA A 129 1.28 3.03 6.83
CA ALA A 129 1.59 3.00 5.40
C ALA A 129 2.78 3.91 5.07
N LEU A 130 2.82 5.13 5.60
CA LEU A 130 3.92 6.07 5.40
C LEU A 130 5.25 5.50 5.91
N LYS A 131 5.27 4.94 7.12
CA LYS A 131 6.46 4.29 7.69
C LYS A 131 6.92 3.11 6.83
N LEU A 132 6.00 2.27 6.38
CA LEU A 132 6.34 1.14 5.49
C LEU A 132 6.90 1.64 4.15
N ASN A 133 6.28 2.65 3.56
CA ASN A 133 6.72 3.23 2.30
C ASN A 133 8.16 3.78 2.38
N GLN A 134 8.50 4.47 3.48
CA GLN A 134 9.86 4.94 3.73
C GLN A 134 10.86 3.78 3.89
N VAL A 135 10.47 2.69 4.56
CA VAL A 135 11.32 1.50 4.69
C VAL A 135 11.53 0.84 3.33
N LEU A 136 10.47 0.65 2.54
CA LEU A 136 10.56 0.07 1.20
C LEU A 136 11.42 0.90 0.26
N ALA A 137 11.29 2.24 0.30
CA ALA A 137 12.14 3.13 -0.48
C ALA A 137 13.62 2.95 -0.12
N LYS A 138 13.95 2.95 1.18
CA LYS A 138 15.33 2.71 1.64
C LYS A 138 15.85 1.32 1.25
N GLU A 139 15.02 0.29 1.27
CA GLU A 139 15.44 -1.04 0.81
C GLU A 139 15.66 -1.09 -0.69
N CYS A 140 14.87 -0.36 -1.50
CA CYS A 140 15.15 -0.20 -2.93
C CYS A 140 16.51 0.48 -3.15
N ASP A 141 16.79 1.55 -2.42
CA ASP A 141 18.05 2.31 -2.54
C ASP A 141 19.28 1.47 -2.17
N LYS A 142 19.14 0.46 -1.30
CA LYS A 142 20.22 -0.49 -0.97
C LYS A 142 20.49 -1.53 -2.05
N GLN A 143 19.53 -1.77 -2.95
CA GLN A 143 19.71 -2.69 -4.07
C GLN A 143 20.38 -2.03 -5.27
N TYR A 144 20.43 -0.70 -5.28
CA TYR A 144 21.13 0.13 -6.25
C TYR A 144 22.60 0.33 -5.86
#